data_AF-A0A9E2D3X7-F1
#
_entry.id   AF-A0A9E2D3X7-F1
#
_cell.length_a   1.000
_cell.length_b   1.000
_cell.length_c   1.000
_cell.angle_alpha   90.00
_cell.angle_beta   90.00
_cell.angle_gamma   90.00
#
_symmetry.space_group_name_H-M   'P 1'
#
loop_
_entity.id
_entity.type
_entity.pdbx_description
1 polymer ?
#
loop_
_entity_poly.entity_id
_entity_poly.type
_entity_poly.pdbx_seq_one_letter_code
_entity_poly.pdbx_strand_id
1 'polypeptide(L)'
;MTATINDAAKTAFLFPGQGSQFVGMGRDFLAESDDARRLMSMAEQVSGFPLEKLCLEGPLTELTRTLHLQPAMTVLDLICLQALRQAGINAEFFAGHSLGEYSALAAAGVLSAEDTLRLVTERGRLMERESAAHPGAMSAILKLGLAEVQEVVQAVAAQGVVVAANHNSEMQVVISGDAAGVEAASALAGQKGGKAVALPVSGAWHSPLVAEAVPDFEKAMEPIAFHAPAGKIFFNVTAAPEADPAAIRSIMSSQIASMVRWYDTILAMRQQGVTTFIEVGPKNVLTGLLKKILPKGHDCICLQVEDPASLKVCLETLQH
;
A
#
# COMPACT_ATOMS: atom_id res chain seq x y z
N MET A 1 -33.78 13.10 -6.77
CA MET A 1 -32.65 13.88 -6.24
C MET A 1 -31.39 13.17 -6.70
N THR A 2 -30.85 13.60 -7.83
CA THR A 2 -29.59 13.11 -8.39
C THR A 2 -28.47 13.64 -7.51
N ALA A 3 -27.79 12.75 -6.78
CA ALA A 3 -26.59 13.11 -6.03
C ALA A 3 -25.56 13.67 -7.01
N THR A 4 -24.96 14.81 -6.70
CA THR A 4 -23.75 15.31 -7.37
C THR A 4 -22.60 14.34 -7.11
N ILE A 5 -21.99 13.77 -8.16
CA ILE A 5 -21.08 12.61 -8.05
C ILE A 5 -19.61 12.99 -7.74
N ASN A 6 -19.30 14.28 -7.61
CA ASN A 6 -18.06 14.73 -6.96
C ASN A 6 -18.32 15.14 -5.50
N ASP A 7 -18.97 14.26 -4.73
CA ASP A 7 -19.11 14.43 -3.29
C ASP A 7 -17.81 13.96 -2.61
N ALA A 8 -16.85 14.87 -2.47
CA ALA A 8 -15.58 14.59 -1.82
C ALA A 8 -15.75 13.92 -0.44
N ALA A 9 -16.85 14.21 0.26
CA ALA A 9 -17.22 13.63 1.56
C ALA A 9 -17.63 12.14 1.48
N LYS A 10 -17.64 11.53 0.29
CA LYS A 10 -17.89 10.10 0.07
C LYS A 10 -16.83 9.42 -0.80
N THR A 11 -15.77 10.14 -1.14
CA THR A 11 -14.69 9.66 -2.00
C THR A 11 -13.47 9.29 -1.17
N ALA A 12 -12.91 8.12 -1.45
CA ALA A 12 -11.65 7.64 -0.90
C ALA A 12 -10.57 7.55 -1.99
N PHE A 13 -9.39 8.08 -1.69
CA PHE A 13 -8.17 7.77 -2.43
C PHE A 13 -7.47 6.58 -1.78
N LEU A 14 -7.21 5.55 -2.60
CA LEU A 14 -6.53 4.33 -2.20
C LEU A 14 -5.18 4.25 -2.90
N PHE A 15 -4.11 4.11 -2.15
CA PHE A 15 -2.75 4.11 -2.70
C PHE A 15 -2.17 2.68 -2.73
N PRO A 16 -1.75 2.18 -3.90
CA PRO A 16 -1.16 0.86 -4.01
C PRO A 16 0.22 0.79 -3.35
N GLY A 17 0.74 -0.43 -3.21
CA GLY A 17 2.06 -0.67 -2.65
C GLY A 17 2.87 -1.64 -3.51
N GLN A 18 3.75 -2.40 -2.86
CA GLN A 18 4.56 -3.42 -3.52
C GLN A 18 3.70 -4.46 -4.25
N GLY A 19 4.06 -4.78 -5.49
CA GLY A 19 3.34 -5.69 -6.39
C GLY A 19 2.66 -4.97 -7.57
N SER A 20 2.45 -3.66 -7.47
CA SER A 20 1.85 -2.86 -8.54
C SER A 20 2.85 -2.36 -9.58
N GLN A 21 4.15 -2.40 -9.31
CA GLN A 21 5.18 -1.89 -10.21
C GLN A 21 5.25 -2.67 -11.54
N PHE A 22 5.64 -1.98 -12.61
CA PHE A 22 5.95 -2.58 -13.92
C PHE A 22 6.90 -1.67 -14.71
N VAL A 23 7.66 -2.23 -15.64
CA VAL A 23 8.53 -1.42 -16.51
C VAL A 23 7.66 -0.64 -17.50
N GLY A 24 7.89 0.67 -17.59
CA GLY A 24 7.12 1.63 -18.35
C GLY A 24 6.12 2.45 -17.53
N MET A 25 5.98 2.18 -16.22
CA MET A 25 5.07 2.94 -15.35
C MET A 25 5.45 4.43 -15.29
N GLY A 26 4.45 5.31 -15.31
CA GLY A 26 4.64 6.76 -15.25
C GLY A 26 5.08 7.44 -16.55
N ARG A 27 5.34 6.68 -17.64
CA ARG A 27 5.84 7.20 -18.92
C ARG A 27 5.06 8.42 -19.43
N ASP A 28 3.74 8.29 -19.52
CA ASP A 28 2.91 9.30 -20.18
C ASP A 28 2.84 10.58 -19.35
N PHE A 29 2.70 10.46 -18.02
CA PHE A 29 2.77 11.63 -17.13
C PHE A 29 4.14 12.32 -17.17
N LEU A 30 5.24 11.56 -17.18
CA LEU A 30 6.59 12.12 -17.24
C LEU A 30 6.89 12.78 -18.59
N ALA A 31 6.27 12.31 -19.68
CA ALA A 31 6.39 12.94 -20.99
C ALA A 31 5.61 14.27 -21.05
N GLU A 32 4.42 14.32 -20.46
CA GLU A 32 3.46 15.43 -20.68
C GLU A 32 3.48 16.50 -19.57
N SER A 33 4.00 16.22 -18.38
CA SER A 33 3.90 17.13 -17.21
C SER A 33 5.25 17.54 -16.62
N ASP A 34 5.51 18.85 -16.60
CA ASP A 34 6.66 19.44 -15.88
C ASP A 34 6.57 19.25 -14.37
N ASP A 35 5.37 19.24 -13.80
CA ASP A 35 5.20 18.98 -12.38
C ASP A 35 5.55 17.53 -12.04
N ALA A 36 5.18 16.57 -12.91
CA ALA A 36 5.54 15.16 -12.74
C ALA A 36 7.05 14.96 -12.79
N ARG A 37 7.74 15.59 -13.75
CA ARG A 37 9.21 15.58 -13.84
C ARG A 37 9.88 16.19 -12.60
N ARG A 38 9.30 17.24 -12.02
CA ARG A 38 9.80 17.85 -10.77
C ARG A 38 9.66 16.90 -9.58
N LEU A 39 8.53 16.21 -9.44
CA LEU A 39 8.35 15.18 -8.40
C LEU A 39 9.34 14.02 -8.57
N MET A 40 9.52 13.53 -9.81
CA MET A 40 10.51 12.49 -10.12
C MET A 40 11.93 12.92 -9.77
N SER A 41 12.33 14.12 -10.19
CA SER A 41 13.65 14.68 -9.88
C SER A 41 13.89 14.80 -8.37
N MET A 42 12.88 15.26 -7.61
CA MET A 42 12.95 15.31 -6.15
C MET A 42 13.12 13.91 -5.54
N ALA A 43 12.39 12.91 -6.04
CA ALA A 43 12.52 11.54 -5.57
C ALA A 43 13.89 10.94 -5.87
N GLU A 44 14.48 11.20 -7.04
CA GLU A 44 15.85 10.78 -7.36
C GLU A 44 16.87 11.48 -6.47
N GLN A 45 16.72 12.78 -6.22
CA GLN A 45 17.62 13.54 -5.33
C GLN A 45 17.57 13.02 -3.88
N VAL A 46 16.35 12.79 -3.36
CA VAL A 46 16.15 12.29 -1.99
C VAL A 46 16.64 10.86 -1.83
N SER A 47 16.34 9.99 -2.81
CA SER A 47 16.65 8.57 -2.72
C SER A 47 18.09 8.24 -3.10
N GLY A 48 18.71 9.04 -3.97
CA GLY A 48 19.99 8.77 -4.59
C GLY A 48 19.95 7.69 -5.68
N PHE A 49 18.75 7.30 -6.13
CA PHE A 49 18.57 6.27 -7.16
C PHE A 49 18.09 6.87 -8.49
N PRO A 50 18.43 6.26 -9.64
CA PRO A 50 17.92 6.67 -10.95
C PRO A 50 16.50 6.11 -11.17
N LEU A 51 15.55 6.57 -10.35
CA LEU A 51 14.18 6.07 -10.30
C LEU A 51 13.47 6.19 -11.65
N GLU A 52 13.65 7.28 -12.40
CA GLU A 52 13.01 7.45 -13.71
C GLU A 52 13.45 6.34 -14.65
N LYS A 53 14.76 6.12 -14.77
CA LYS A 53 15.32 5.07 -15.60
C LYS A 53 14.82 3.69 -15.17
N LEU A 54 14.83 3.40 -13.87
CA LEU A 54 14.34 2.12 -13.34
C LEU A 54 12.86 1.90 -13.66
N CYS A 55 12.02 2.94 -13.53
CA CYS A 55 10.60 2.87 -13.86
C CYS A 55 10.37 2.66 -15.35
N LEU A 56 11.07 3.39 -16.22
CA LEU A 56 10.80 3.41 -17.66
C LEU A 56 11.47 2.28 -18.45
N GLU A 57 12.66 1.85 -18.01
CA GLU A 57 13.53 0.92 -18.74
C GLU A 57 13.81 -0.37 -17.96
N GLY A 58 13.73 -0.33 -16.63
CA GLY A 58 14.03 -1.49 -15.78
C GLY A 58 15.54 -1.75 -15.62
N PRO A 59 15.96 -3.03 -15.45
CA PRO A 59 15.15 -4.24 -15.52
C PRO A 59 14.16 -4.36 -14.35
N LEU A 60 13.06 -5.10 -14.56
CA LEU A 60 12.03 -5.31 -13.55
C LEU A 60 12.59 -5.89 -12.24
N THR A 61 13.63 -6.72 -12.32
CA THR A 61 14.32 -7.30 -11.16
C THR A 61 14.93 -6.24 -10.26
N GLU A 62 15.59 -5.23 -10.83
CA GLU A 62 16.17 -4.11 -10.06
C GLU A 62 15.08 -3.18 -9.54
N LEU A 63 14.06 -2.87 -10.35
CA LEU A 63 12.92 -2.07 -9.92
C LEU A 63 12.15 -2.75 -8.76
N THR A 64 12.13 -4.07 -8.71
CA THR A 64 11.41 -4.84 -7.67
C THR A 64 12.19 -4.98 -6.37
N ARG A 65 13.48 -4.62 -6.34
CA ARG A 65 14.23 -4.56 -5.07
C ARG A 65 13.58 -3.54 -4.14
N THR A 66 13.39 -3.91 -2.89
CA THR A 66 12.56 -3.14 -1.95
C THR A 66 13.11 -1.72 -1.75
N LEU A 67 14.43 -1.56 -1.77
CA LEU A 67 15.08 -0.26 -1.65
C LEU A 67 14.82 0.70 -2.83
N HIS A 68 14.60 0.20 -4.04
CA HIS A 68 14.26 1.01 -5.22
C HIS A 68 12.75 1.15 -5.37
N LEU A 69 12.03 0.06 -5.14
CA LEU A 69 10.59 -0.05 -5.34
C LEU A 69 9.82 0.96 -4.50
N GLN A 70 10.19 1.10 -3.23
CA GLN A 70 9.44 1.96 -2.31
C GLN A 70 9.42 3.41 -2.76
N PRO A 71 10.56 4.09 -2.98
CA PRO A 71 10.53 5.46 -3.51
C PRO A 71 9.96 5.56 -4.94
N ALA A 72 10.18 4.56 -5.81
CA ALA A 72 9.65 4.55 -7.17
C ALA A 72 8.12 4.51 -7.23
N MET A 73 7.50 3.62 -6.44
CA MET A 73 6.03 3.54 -6.35
C MET A 73 5.45 4.81 -5.73
N THR A 74 6.03 5.27 -4.62
CA THR A 74 5.53 6.46 -3.92
C THR A 74 5.58 7.72 -4.79
N VAL A 75 6.65 7.95 -5.57
CA VAL A 75 6.67 9.14 -6.44
C VAL A 75 5.60 9.07 -7.53
N LEU A 76 5.29 7.89 -8.07
CA LEU A 76 4.23 7.74 -9.07
C LEU A 76 2.84 7.90 -8.47
N ASP A 77 2.60 7.40 -7.26
CA ASP A 77 1.38 7.68 -6.51
C ASP A 77 1.17 9.20 -6.32
N LEU A 78 2.24 9.92 -5.97
CA LEU A 78 2.21 11.39 -5.78
C LEU A 78 1.98 12.14 -7.09
N ILE A 79 2.52 11.64 -8.21
CA ILE A 79 2.27 12.19 -9.56
C ILE A 79 0.79 12.00 -9.94
N CYS A 80 0.23 10.81 -9.72
CA CYS A 80 -1.18 10.53 -9.98
C CYS A 80 -2.10 11.38 -9.09
N LEU A 81 -1.75 11.52 -7.81
CA LEU A 81 -2.45 12.40 -6.86
C LEU A 81 -2.46 13.86 -7.31
N GLN A 82 -1.31 14.35 -7.77
CA GLN A 82 -1.19 15.72 -8.28
C GLN A 82 -2.07 15.92 -9.50
N ALA A 83 -2.07 14.98 -10.45
CA ALA A 83 -2.90 15.05 -11.65
C ALA A 83 -4.40 15.04 -11.32
N LEU A 84 -4.85 14.19 -10.38
CA LEU A 84 -6.22 14.18 -9.86
C LEU A 84 -6.62 15.54 -9.27
N ARG A 85 -5.77 16.12 -8.41
CA ARG A 85 -6.01 17.41 -7.78
C ARG A 85 -6.06 18.56 -8.78
N GLN A 86 -5.15 18.58 -9.75
CA GLN A 86 -5.15 19.56 -10.85
C GLN A 86 -6.42 19.47 -11.70
N ALA A 87 -6.98 18.26 -11.84
CA ALA A 87 -8.26 18.03 -12.50
C ALA A 87 -9.49 18.32 -11.61
N GLY A 88 -9.30 18.81 -10.38
CA GLY A 88 -10.37 19.16 -9.45
C GLY A 88 -11.01 17.97 -8.71
N ILE A 89 -10.42 16.78 -8.80
CA ILE A 89 -10.90 15.59 -8.09
C ILE A 89 -10.23 15.55 -6.71
N ASN A 90 -11.04 15.51 -5.66
CA ASN A 90 -10.60 15.48 -4.27
C ASN A 90 -11.31 14.36 -3.49
N ALA A 91 -10.75 13.99 -2.34
CA ALA A 91 -11.26 12.97 -1.44
C ALA A 91 -11.18 13.45 0.01
N GLU A 92 -12.11 12.99 0.85
CA GLU A 92 -12.05 13.19 2.31
C GLU A 92 -11.48 11.95 3.03
N PHE A 93 -11.43 10.80 2.35
CA PHE A 93 -10.97 9.52 2.92
C PHE A 93 -9.68 9.07 2.24
N PHE A 94 -8.73 8.57 3.04
CA PHE A 94 -7.43 8.13 2.56
C PHE A 94 -7.04 6.80 3.19
N ALA A 95 -6.52 5.88 2.40
CA ALA A 95 -5.84 4.70 2.87
C ALA A 95 -4.81 4.26 1.82
N GLY A 96 -3.81 3.52 2.24
CA GLY A 96 -2.96 2.81 1.29
C GLY A 96 -2.61 1.44 1.80
N HIS A 97 -2.14 0.59 0.90
CA HIS A 97 -1.76 -0.77 1.24
C HIS A 97 -0.27 -0.84 1.52
N SER A 98 0.10 -1.07 2.79
CA SER A 98 1.49 -1.10 3.26
C SER A 98 2.24 0.18 2.87
N LEU A 99 3.11 0.11 1.85
CA LEU A 99 3.80 1.27 1.28
C LEU A 99 2.85 2.43 0.92
N GLY A 100 1.64 2.12 0.42
CA GLY A 100 0.70 3.16 0.03
C GLY A 100 0.25 4.06 1.19
N GLU A 101 0.38 3.63 2.46
CA GLU A 101 0.02 4.50 3.59
C GLU A 101 0.84 5.78 3.64
N TYR A 102 2.08 5.76 3.13
CA TYR A 102 2.92 6.95 3.04
C TYR A 102 2.38 7.94 2.00
N SER A 103 1.97 7.44 0.83
CA SER A 103 1.27 8.25 -0.18
C SER A 103 -0.06 8.79 0.35
N ALA A 104 -0.78 8.00 1.16
CA ALA A 104 -2.02 8.42 1.84
C ALA A 104 -1.77 9.53 2.87
N LEU A 105 -0.68 9.47 3.64
CA LEU A 105 -0.26 10.53 4.57
C LEU A 105 0.04 11.83 3.84
N ALA A 106 0.73 11.76 2.70
CA ALA A 106 0.98 12.93 1.86
C ALA A 106 -0.33 13.49 1.27
N ALA A 107 -1.23 12.62 0.82
CA ALA A 107 -2.55 13.01 0.34
C ALA A 107 -3.38 13.69 1.44
N ALA A 108 -3.34 13.18 2.67
CA ALA A 108 -4.03 13.78 3.80
C ALA A 108 -3.34 15.06 4.34
N GLY A 109 -2.16 15.43 3.81
CA GLY A 109 -1.40 16.59 4.28
C GLY A 109 -0.65 16.38 5.60
N VAL A 110 -0.55 15.13 6.08
CA VAL A 110 0.20 14.78 7.29
C VAL A 110 1.70 14.94 7.06
N LEU A 111 2.17 14.54 5.88
CA LEU A 111 3.56 14.62 5.46
C LEU A 111 3.70 15.49 4.21
N SER A 112 4.85 16.16 4.08
CA SER A 112 5.25 16.77 2.81
C SER A 112 5.61 15.67 1.79
N ALA A 113 5.56 15.98 0.50
CA ALA A 113 6.01 15.04 -0.54
C ALA A 113 7.48 14.63 -0.35
N GLU A 114 8.34 15.59 0.01
CA GLU A 114 9.76 15.34 0.24
C GLU A 114 10.00 14.43 1.45
N ASP A 115 9.34 14.70 2.59
CA ASP A 115 9.48 13.86 3.79
C ASP A 115 8.87 12.47 3.61
N THR A 116 7.79 12.38 2.83
CA THR A 116 7.22 11.09 2.43
C THR A 116 8.27 10.27 1.66
N LEU A 117 8.95 10.88 0.67
CA LEU A 117 10.00 10.23 -0.10
C LEU A 117 11.22 9.86 0.76
N ARG A 118 11.60 10.70 1.72
CA ARG A 118 12.68 10.41 2.68
C ARG A 118 12.34 9.17 3.51
N LEU A 119 11.13 9.11 4.06
CA LEU A 119 10.67 7.98 4.87
C LEU A 119 10.62 6.67 4.09
N VAL A 120 9.99 6.65 2.91
CA VAL A 120 9.88 5.41 2.13
C VAL A 120 11.23 4.95 1.58
N THR A 121 12.15 5.88 1.31
CA THR A 121 13.53 5.54 0.95
C THR A 121 14.21 4.80 2.11
N GLU A 122 14.15 5.35 3.32
CA GLU A 122 14.79 4.75 4.48
C GLU A 122 14.11 3.43 4.89
N ARG A 123 12.77 3.39 4.86
CA ARG A 123 11.99 2.16 5.04
C ARG A 123 12.42 1.07 4.05
N GLY A 124 12.59 1.43 2.78
CA GLY A 124 13.06 0.52 1.74
C GLY A 124 14.44 -0.06 2.04
N ARG A 125 15.38 0.78 2.49
CA ARG A 125 16.74 0.36 2.87
C ARG A 125 16.74 -0.56 4.10
N LEU A 126 16.02 -0.19 5.14
CA LEU A 126 15.93 -0.99 6.38
C LEU A 126 15.27 -2.34 6.11
N MET A 127 14.17 -2.37 5.36
CA MET A 127 13.52 -3.65 5.01
C MET A 127 14.40 -4.54 4.13
N GLU A 128 15.14 -3.98 3.16
CA GLU A 128 16.12 -4.74 2.37
C GLU A 128 17.22 -5.31 3.28
N ARG A 129 17.76 -4.52 4.22
CA ARG A 129 18.74 -4.96 5.23
C ARG A 129 18.21 -6.17 6.02
N GLU A 130 17.01 -6.06 6.57
CA GLU A 130 16.39 -7.14 7.34
C GLU A 130 16.21 -8.40 6.49
N SER A 131 15.77 -8.26 5.24
CA SER A 131 15.61 -9.43 4.36
C SER A 131 16.93 -10.13 4.03
N ALA A 132 18.05 -9.40 3.99
CA ALA A 132 19.37 -9.96 3.76
C ALA A 132 19.91 -10.67 5.01
N ALA A 133 19.66 -10.13 6.20
CA ALA A 133 20.05 -10.73 7.48
C ALA A 133 19.16 -11.92 7.86
N HIS A 134 17.87 -11.82 7.57
CA HIS A 134 16.81 -12.76 7.94
C HIS A 134 16.00 -13.15 6.70
N PRO A 135 16.53 -14.04 5.83
CA PRO A 135 15.80 -14.51 4.65
C PRO A 135 14.46 -15.13 5.03
N GLY A 136 13.40 -14.77 4.30
CA GLY A 136 12.05 -15.22 4.59
C GLY A 136 11.21 -15.35 3.34
N ALA A 137 9.96 -15.79 3.54
CA ALA A 137 9.02 -16.06 2.48
C ALA A 137 7.64 -15.47 2.81
N MET A 138 6.82 -15.32 1.78
CA MET A 138 5.41 -14.97 1.93
C MET A 138 4.55 -15.83 1.00
N SER A 139 3.38 -16.25 1.49
CA SER A 139 2.40 -17.01 0.70
C SER A 139 1.00 -16.42 0.89
N ALA A 140 0.27 -16.21 -0.21
CA ALA A 140 -1.15 -15.94 -0.16
C ALA A 140 -1.93 -17.24 0.07
N ILE A 141 -2.64 -17.32 1.18
CA ILE A 141 -3.61 -18.36 1.48
C ILE A 141 -4.98 -17.90 0.98
N LEU A 142 -5.53 -18.65 0.03
CA LEU A 142 -6.84 -18.44 -0.57
C LEU A 142 -7.84 -19.44 -0.01
N LYS A 143 -9.12 -19.05 0.01
CA LYS A 143 -10.27 -19.89 0.43
C LYS A 143 -10.33 -20.20 1.93
N LEU A 144 -9.49 -19.58 2.74
CA LEU A 144 -9.59 -19.59 4.20
C LEU A 144 -9.68 -18.16 4.71
N GLY A 145 -10.48 -17.93 5.73
CA GLY A 145 -10.58 -16.65 6.42
C GLY A 145 -9.46 -16.42 7.44
N LEU A 146 -9.39 -15.21 7.99
CA LEU A 146 -8.34 -14.82 8.94
C LEU A 146 -8.27 -15.75 10.17
N ALA A 147 -9.41 -16.09 10.77
CA ALA A 147 -9.45 -16.97 11.94
C ALA A 147 -8.89 -18.37 11.63
N GLU A 148 -9.29 -18.96 10.51
CA GLU A 148 -8.79 -20.28 10.08
C GLU A 148 -7.28 -20.25 9.79
N VAL A 149 -6.78 -19.16 9.19
CA VAL A 149 -5.34 -18.99 8.95
C VAL A 149 -4.57 -18.77 10.25
N GLN A 150 -5.14 -18.07 11.23
CA GLN A 150 -4.53 -17.92 12.56
C GLN A 150 -4.42 -19.26 13.29
N GLU A 151 -5.44 -20.13 13.20
CA GLU A 151 -5.35 -21.51 13.70
C GLU A 151 -4.23 -22.30 13.02
N VAL A 152 -4.10 -22.17 11.69
CA VAL A 152 -3.01 -22.81 10.92
C VAL A 152 -1.64 -22.35 11.41
N VAL A 153 -1.45 -21.02 11.53
CA VAL A 153 -0.20 -20.42 12.02
C VAL A 153 0.13 -20.93 13.42
N GLN A 154 -0.84 -20.93 14.34
CA GLN A 154 -0.63 -21.42 15.69
C GLN A 154 -0.25 -22.91 15.73
N ALA A 155 -0.90 -23.73 14.90
CA ALA A 155 -0.65 -25.17 14.84
C ALA A 155 0.76 -25.53 14.34
N VAL A 156 1.41 -24.64 13.58
CA VAL A 156 2.77 -24.86 13.05
C VAL A 156 3.84 -24.04 13.77
N ALA A 157 3.51 -23.35 14.86
CA ALA A 157 4.43 -22.43 15.56
C ALA A 157 5.75 -23.09 16.04
N ALA A 158 5.77 -24.42 16.24
CA ALA A 158 6.98 -25.16 16.60
C ALA A 158 7.91 -25.48 15.41
N GLN A 159 7.47 -25.23 14.17
CA GLN A 159 8.19 -25.58 12.93
C GLN A 159 8.96 -24.40 12.33
N GLY A 160 8.68 -23.18 12.78
CA GLY A 160 9.30 -21.94 12.31
C GLY A 160 8.47 -20.72 12.69
N VAL A 161 9.02 -19.54 12.46
CA VAL A 161 8.33 -18.25 12.62
C VAL A 161 7.43 -18.04 11.41
N VAL A 162 6.13 -17.88 11.65
CA VAL A 162 5.15 -17.50 10.64
C VAL A 162 4.01 -16.74 11.29
N VAL A 163 3.50 -15.72 10.61
CA VAL A 163 2.36 -14.90 11.05
C VAL A 163 1.40 -14.61 9.89
N ALA A 164 0.17 -14.23 10.21
CA ALA A 164 -0.69 -13.56 9.23
C ALA A 164 -0.22 -12.11 9.04
N ALA A 165 0.21 -11.78 7.83
CA ALA A 165 0.84 -10.52 7.47
C ALA A 165 -0.11 -9.55 6.75
N ASN A 166 -1.04 -10.05 5.93
CA ASN A 166 -2.02 -9.20 5.26
C ASN A 166 -3.40 -9.86 5.25
N HIS A 167 -4.40 -9.20 5.80
CA HIS A 167 -5.80 -9.56 5.66
C HIS A 167 -6.38 -8.80 4.45
N ASN A 168 -6.24 -9.37 3.25
CA ASN A 168 -6.46 -8.65 1.98
C ASN A 168 -7.92 -8.70 1.50
N SER A 169 -8.61 -9.80 1.73
CA SER A 169 -10.06 -9.94 1.58
C SER A 169 -10.56 -11.02 2.52
N GLU A 170 -11.88 -11.17 2.66
CA GLU A 170 -12.51 -12.18 3.51
C GLU A 170 -11.85 -13.56 3.38
N MET A 171 -11.57 -14.01 2.14
CA MET A 171 -11.00 -15.33 1.85
C MET A 171 -9.58 -15.27 1.26
N GLN A 172 -8.81 -14.20 1.54
CA GLN A 172 -7.42 -14.04 1.10
C GLN A 172 -6.58 -13.42 2.22
N VAL A 173 -5.73 -14.24 2.82
CA VAL A 173 -4.77 -13.84 3.87
C VAL A 173 -3.37 -14.17 3.41
N VAL A 174 -2.43 -13.24 3.54
CA VAL A 174 -1.01 -13.51 3.29
C VAL A 174 -0.35 -13.90 4.60
N ILE A 175 0.39 -15.01 4.59
CA ILE A 175 1.29 -15.40 5.68
C ILE A 175 2.72 -14.99 5.34
N SER A 176 3.51 -14.69 6.36
CA SER A 176 4.88 -14.18 6.26
C SER A 176 5.73 -14.74 7.39
N GLY A 177 6.97 -15.10 7.09
CA GLY A 177 7.86 -15.70 8.08
C GLY A 177 9.11 -16.33 7.47
N ASP A 178 9.79 -17.18 8.22
CA ASP A 178 10.87 -17.99 7.64
C ASP A 178 10.32 -19.06 6.67
N ALA A 179 11.21 -19.60 5.84
CA ALA A 179 10.81 -20.55 4.80
C ALA A 179 10.12 -21.80 5.37
N ALA A 180 10.59 -22.32 6.51
CA ALA A 180 10.04 -23.54 7.11
C ALA A 180 8.64 -23.29 7.70
N GLY A 181 8.45 -22.19 8.41
CA GLY A 181 7.15 -21.80 8.96
C GLY A 181 6.11 -21.54 7.86
N VAL A 182 6.49 -20.84 6.78
CA VAL A 182 5.61 -20.56 5.64
C VAL A 182 5.27 -21.84 4.86
N GLU A 183 6.22 -22.74 4.66
CA GLU A 183 5.99 -24.04 4.00
C GLU A 183 5.02 -24.90 4.82
N ALA A 184 5.27 -25.05 6.13
CA ALA A 184 4.42 -25.80 7.03
C ALA A 184 2.98 -25.26 7.08
N ALA A 185 2.83 -23.95 7.24
CA ALA A 185 1.53 -23.29 7.23
C ALA A 185 0.81 -23.45 5.88
N SER A 186 1.54 -23.33 4.77
CA SER A 186 0.99 -23.50 3.41
C SER A 186 0.46 -24.93 3.20
N ALA A 187 1.20 -25.94 3.64
CA ALA A 187 0.80 -27.33 3.55
C ALA A 187 -0.45 -27.62 4.40
N LEU A 188 -0.48 -27.16 5.65
CA LEU A 188 -1.61 -27.35 6.55
C LEU A 188 -2.87 -26.60 6.07
N ALA A 189 -2.71 -25.38 5.55
CA ALA A 189 -3.80 -24.64 4.91
C ALA A 189 -4.40 -25.43 3.73
N GLY A 190 -3.56 -26.07 2.92
CA GLY A 190 -4.01 -26.95 1.84
C GLY A 190 -4.85 -28.14 2.33
N GLN A 191 -4.45 -28.77 3.43
CA GLN A 191 -5.21 -29.86 4.06
C GLN A 191 -6.56 -29.40 4.61
N LYS A 192 -6.66 -28.15 5.06
CA LYS A 192 -7.92 -27.51 5.51
C LYS A 192 -8.79 -26.97 4.36
N GLY A 193 -8.46 -27.27 3.09
CA GLY A 193 -9.27 -26.86 1.93
C GLY A 193 -8.88 -25.50 1.33
N GLY A 194 -7.84 -24.86 1.89
CA GLY A 194 -7.24 -23.65 1.34
C GLY A 194 -6.39 -23.91 0.10
N LYS A 195 -5.89 -22.83 -0.51
CA LYS A 195 -4.87 -22.88 -1.56
C LYS A 195 -3.77 -21.88 -1.24
N ALA A 196 -2.54 -22.35 -1.07
CA ALA A 196 -1.37 -21.50 -0.92
C ALA A 196 -0.77 -21.12 -2.28
N VAL A 197 -0.35 -19.86 -2.41
CA VAL A 197 0.35 -19.32 -3.58
C VAL A 197 1.55 -18.53 -3.09
N ALA A 198 2.76 -19.00 -3.40
CA ALA A 198 3.99 -18.29 -3.06
C ALA A 198 4.05 -16.92 -3.75
N LEU A 199 4.50 -15.89 -3.02
CA LEU A 199 4.63 -14.54 -3.53
C LEU A 199 6.09 -14.25 -3.94
N PRO A 200 6.32 -13.62 -5.11
CA PRO A 200 7.66 -13.28 -5.57
C PRO A 200 8.18 -12.01 -4.86
N VAL A 201 8.48 -12.13 -3.57
CA VAL A 201 9.01 -11.04 -2.73
C VAL A 201 10.36 -11.43 -2.15
N SER A 202 11.18 -10.43 -1.82
CA SER A 202 12.54 -10.62 -1.32
C SER A 202 12.64 -10.88 0.19
N GLY A 203 11.57 -10.68 0.96
CA GLY A 203 11.60 -10.83 2.41
C GLY A 203 10.24 -11.12 3.04
N ALA A 204 10.27 -11.38 4.35
CA ALA A 204 9.11 -11.67 5.19
C ALA A 204 8.50 -10.38 5.76
N TRP A 205 7.84 -9.58 4.92
CA TRP A 205 7.24 -8.31 5.32
C TRP A 205 6.12 -8.49 6.34
N HIS A 206 5.94 -7.50 7.22
CA HIS A 206 4.90 -7.52 8.26
C HIS A 206 5.00 -8.75 9.17
N SER A 207 6.23 -9.12 9.53
CA SER A 207 6.53 -10.26 10.39
C SER A 207 7.61 -9.90 11.42
N PRO A 208 7.81 -10.74 12.46
CA PRO A 208 8.90 -10.55 13.41
C PRO A 208 10.30 -10.51 12.77
N LEU A 209 10.49 -11.10 11.59
CA LEU A 209 11.80 -11.12 10.89
C LEU A 209 12.27 -9.74 10.42
N VAL A 210 11.37 -8.75 10.38
CA VAL A 210 11.70 -7.36 10.03
C VAL A 210 11.52 -6.40 11.20
N ALA A 211 11.31 -6.90 12.41
CA ALA A 211 11.04 -6.08 13.58
C ALA A 211 12.27 -5.27 14.04
N GLU A 212 13.49 -5.74 13.75
CA GLU A 212 14.73 -5.00 14.09
C GLU A 212 14.90 -3.72 13.28
N ALA A 213 14.16 -3.54 12.17
CA ALA A 213 14.10 -2.26 11.46
C ALA A 213 13.29 -1.18 12.21
N VAL A 214 12.38 -1.56 13.12
CA VAL A 214 11.43 -0.62 13.72
C VAL A 214 12.14 0.49 14.52
N PRO A 215 13.08 0.21 15.43
CA PRO A 215 13.75 1.27 16.19
C PRO A 215 14.56 2.25 15.32
N ASP A 216 15.20 1.74 14.26
CA ASP A 216 15.95 2.58 13.31
C ASP A 216 15.00 3.47 12.50
N PHE A 217 13.84 2.92 12.14
CA PHE A 217 12.83 3.67 11.40
C PHE A 217 12.12 4.71 12.27
N GLU A 218 11.89 4.43 13.55
CA GLU A 218 11.43 5.42 14.54
C GLU A 218 12.39 6.61 14.61
N LYS A 219 13.70 6.32 14.69
CA LYS A 219 14.74 7.34 14.68
C LYS A 219 14.73 8.16 13.39
N ALA A 220 14.49 7.53 12.24
CA ALA A 220 14.37 8.23 10.96
C ALA A 220 13.14 9.16 10.88
N MET A 221 12.10 8.91 11.68
CA MET A 221 10.91 9.76 11.78
C MET A 221 11.09 10.96 12.73
N GLU A 222 12.05 10.93 13.66
CA GLU A 222 12.28 12.01 14.64
C GLU A 222 12.36 13.42 14.03
N PRO A 223 13.17 13.68 12.98
CA PRO A 223 13.31 15.02 12.41
C PRO A 223 12.13 15.46 11.53
N ILE A 224 11.16 14.57 11.28
CA ILE A 224 10.08 14.81 10.32
C ILE A 224 8.85 15.38 11.04
N ALA A 225 8.28 16.44 10.47
CA ALA A 225 7.05 17.04 10.97
C ALA A 225 5.83 16.23 10.50
N PHE A 226 5.02 15.78 11.46
CA PHE A 226 3.71 15.18 11.20
C PHE A 226 2.65 16.22 11.55
N HIS A 227 1.69 16.42 10.65
CA HIS A 227 0.58 17.37 10.82
C HIS A 227 -0.76 16.65 10.97
N ALA A 228 -1.76 17.34 11.51
CA ALA A 228 -3.11 16.81 11.55
C ALA A 228 -3.65 16.65 10.11
N PRO A 229 -4.33 15.53 9.79
CA PRO A 229 -4.82 15.28 8.44
C PRO A 229 -5.98 16.21 8.06
N ALA A 230 -6.04 16.63 6.80
CA ALA A 230 -7.14 17.41 6.21
C ALA A 230 -8.38 16.56 5.84
N GLY A 231 -8.46 15.32 6.34
CA GLY A 231 -9.51 14.33 6.13
C GLY A 231 -9.31 13.10 7.03
N LYS A 232 -9.97 11.99 6.71
CA LYS A 232 -9.87 10.73 7.48
C LYS A 232 -8.89 9.77 6.81
N ILE A 233 -7.73 9.57 7.42
CA ILE A 233 -6.77 8.54 7.02
C ILE A 233 -6.95 7.29 7.87
N PHE A 234 -7.08 6.12 7.23
CA PHE A 234 -7.24 4.83 7.91
C PHE A 234 -5.94 4.04 7.89
N PHE A 235 -5.56 3.53 9.07
CA PHE A 235 -4.28 2.88 9.23
C PHE A 235 -4.36 1.35 9.13
N ASN A 236 -3.37 0.73 8.50
CA ASN A 236 -3.35 -0.72 8.29
C ASN A 236 -3.25 -1.50 9.60
N VAL A 237 -2.57 -0.96 10.61
CA VAL A 237 -2.39 -1.61 11.92
C VAL A 237 -3.71 -1.67 12.71
N THR A 238 -4.47 -0.57 12.70
CA THR A 238 -5.66 -0.41 13.54
C THR A 238 -6.96 -0.68 12.79
N ALA A 239 -6.95 -0.59 11.46
CA ALA A 239 -8.13 -0.54 10.60
C ALA A 239 -9.10 0.60 10.95
N ALA A 240 -8.60 1.67 11.56
CA ALA A 240 -9.37 2.79 12.07
C ALA A 240 -8.70 4.12 11.71
N PRO A 241 -9.46 5.23 11.69
CA PRO A 241 -8.87 6.54 11.47
C PRO A 241 -8.15 7.07 12.72
N GLU A 242 -7.10 7.84 12.51
CA GLU A 242 -6.37 8.58 13.56
C GLU A 242 -6.07 10.00 13.06
N ALA A 243 -6.15 10.98 13.95
CA ALA A 243 -5.95 12.40 13.65
C ALA A 243 -4.86 13.06 14.51
N ASP A 244 -4.46 12.45 15.62
CA ASP A 244 -3.34 12.94 16.44
C ASP A 244 -1.99 12.65 15.76
N PRO A 245 -1.20 13.67 15.38
CA PRO A 245 0.08 13.45 14.71
C PRO A 245 1.07 12.59 15.48
N ALA A 246 1.04 12.61 16.82
CA ALA A 246 1.92 11.78 17.64
C ALA A 246 1.51 10.30 17.57
N ALA A 247 0.21 10.01 17.72
CA ALA A 247 -0.34 8.66 17.53
C ALA A 247 -0.09 8.14 16.10
N ILE A 248 -0.28 8.96 15.07
CA ILE A 248 0.01 8.59 13.67
C ILE A 248 1.47 8.15 13.51
N ARG A 249 2.43 8.93 14.05
CA ARG A 249 3.85 8.59 13.98
C ARG A 249 4.13 7.23 14.62
N SER A 250 3.57 6.96 15.80
CA SER A 250 3.73 5.69 16.51
C SER A 250 3.10 4.51 15.77
N ILE A 251 1.92 4.70 15.15
CA ILE A 251 1.30 3.68 14.31
C ILE A 251 2.21 3.35 13.12
N MET A 252 2.68 4.39 12.42
CA MET A 252 3.49 4.23 11.22
C MET A 252 4.86 3.60 11.47
N SER A 253 5.46 3.79 12.64
CA SER A 253 6.71 3.11 12.98
C SER A 253 6.53 1.60 13.10
N SER A 254 5.50 1.17 13.82
CA SER A 254 5.20 -0.25 14.06
C SER A 254 4.70 -1.00 12.81
N GLN A 255 4.24 -0.27 11.78
CA GLN A 255 3.62 -0.82 10.58
C GLN A 255 4.51 -1.83 9.83
N ILE A 256 5.84 -1.64 9.83
CA ILE A 256 6.80 -2.53 9.14
C ILE A 256 6.66 -3.99 9.60
N ALA A 257 6.40 -4.21 10.89
CA ALA A 257 6.29 -5.52 11.51
C ALA A 257 4.84 -5.90 11.91
N SER A 258 3.87 -5.05 11.58
CA SER A 258 2.45 -5.24 11.95
C SER A 258 1.61 -5.70 10.76
N MET A 259 0.58 -6.49 11.03
CA MET A 259 -0.35 -6.99 10.02
C MET A 259 -1.04 -5.84 9.27
N VAL A 260 -1.16 -5.97 7.95
CA VAL A 260 -1.95 -5.08 7.10
C VAL A 260 -3.41 -5.52 7.08
N ARG A 261 -4.27 -4.77 7.76
CA ARG A 261 -5.71 -5.06 7.91
C ARG A 261 -6.56 -4.47 6.80
N TRP A 262 -6.21 -4.74 5.54
CA TRP A 262 -6.83 -4.11 4.38
C TRP A 262 -8.34 -4.36 4.26
N TYR A 263 -8.79 -5.61 4.43
CA TYR A 263 -10.21 -5.97 4.43
C TYR A 263 -10.99 -5.16 5.47
N ASP A 264 -10.47 -5.11 6.69
CA ASP A 264 -11.08 -4.39 7.80
C ASP A 264 -11.14 -2.88 7.51
N THR A 265 -10.07 -2.30 6.97
CA THR A 265 -10.00 -0.88 6.57
C THR A 265 -11.08 -0.52 5.55
N ILE A 266 -11.26 -1.33 4.51
CA ILE A 266 -12.28 -1.07 3.48
C ILE A 266 -13.69 -1.18 4.06
N LEU A 267 -13.96 -2.16 4.92
CA LEU A 267 -15.25 -2.26 5.61
C LEU A 267 -15.51 -1.06 6.53
N ALA A 268 -14.49 -0.58 7.25
CA ALA A 268 -14.60 0.60 8.10
C ALA A 268 -14.88 1.87 7.29
N MET A 269 -14.24 2.05 6.13
CA MET A 269 -14.55 3.14 5.20
C MET A 269 -16.00 3.06 4.69
N ARG A 270 -16.49 1.86 4.36
CA ARG A 270 -17.89 1.66 3.95
C ARG A 270 -18.88 2.02 5.05
N GLN A 271 -18.60 1.64 6.30
CA GLN A 271 -19.42 2.02 7.46
C GLN A 271 -19.48 3.54 7.66
N GLN A 272 -18.46 4.27 7.21
CA GLN A 272 -18.39 5.74 7.24
C GLN A 272 -19.02 6.41 6.00
N GLY A 273 -19.63 5.63 5.10
CA GLY A 273 -20.41 6.16 3.97
C GLY A 273 -19.63 6.35 2.66
N VAL A 274 -18.38 5.88 2.57
CA VAL A 274 -17.58 5.98 1.34
C VAL A 274 -18.22 5.17 0.22
N THR A 275 -18.62 5.79 -0.88
CA THR A 275 -19.22 5.13 -2.06
C THR A 275 -18.34 5.20 -3.29
N THR A 276 -17.31 6.04 -3.31
CA THR A 276 -16.41 6.18 -4.46
C THR A 276 -14.99 5.88 -4.00
N PHE A 277 -14.35 4.91 -4.64
CA PHE A 277 -12.96 4.56 -4.39
C PHE A 277 -12.16 4.81 -5.67
N ILE A 278 -11.05 5.52 -5.54
CA ILE A 278 -10.14 5.81 -6.64
C ILE A 278 -8.76 5.27 -6.25
N GLU A 279 -8.29 4.25 -6.97
CA GLU A 279 -6.91 3.78 -6.84
C GLU A 279 -5.96 4.78 -7.52
N VAL A 280 -5.03 5.34 -6.75
CA VAL A 280 -4.15 6.43 -7.17
C VAL A 280 -2.73 5.91 -7.28
N GLY A 281 -2.35 5.48 -8.47
CA GLY A 281 -1.04 4.90 -8.73
C GLY A 281 -1.06 3.75 -9.75
N PRO A 282 0.10 3.11 -10.00
CA PRO A 282 0.27 2.08 -11.02
C PRO A 282 -0.65 0.85 -10.83
N LYS A 283 -1.14 0.30 -11.95
CA LYS A 283 -2.06 -0.84 -12.04
C LYS A 283 -3.37 -0.64 -11.26
N ASN A 284 -4.14 -1.73 -11.13
CA ASN A 284 -5.46 -1.77 -10.53
C ASN A 284 -5.60 -2.89 -9.47
N VAL A 285 -4.54 -3.13 -8.69
CA VAL A 285 -4.48 -4.25 -7.73
C VAL A 285 -5.51 -4.04 -6.61
N LEU A 286 -5.58 -2.84 -6.04
CA LEU A 286 -6.51 -2.52 -4.97
C LEU A 286 -7.96 -2.52 -5.47
N THR A 287 -8.19 -2.05 -6.69
CA THR A 287 -9.49 -2.15 -7.38
C THR A 287 -9.90 -3.61 -7.55
N GLY A 288 -8.96 -4.49 -7.88
CA GLY A 288 -9.18 -5.94 -7.91
C GLY A 288 -9.53 -6.53 -6.55
N LEU A 289 -8.89 -6.08 -5.47
CA LEU A 289 -9.22 -6.47 -4.09
C LEU A 289 -10.60 -5.95 -3.68
N LEU A 290 -10.91 -4.68 -3.95
CA LEU A 290 -12.21 -4.08 -3.65
C LEU A 290 -13.37 -4.90 -4.20
N LYS A 291 -13.27 -5.40 -5.44
CA LYS A 291 -14.30 -6.25 -6.06
C LYS A 291 -14.51 -7.60 -5.36
N LYS A 292 -13.54 -8.07 -4.57
CA LYS A 292 -13.66 -9.27 -3.73
C LYS A 292 -14.18 -8.96 -2.33
N ILE A 293 -13.90 -7.76 -1.82
CA ILE A 293 -14.31 -7.31 -0.49
C ILE A 293 -15.77 -6.85 -0.52
N LEU A 294 -16.13 -6.07 -1.54
CA LEU A 294 -17.45 -5.51 -1.70
C LEU A 294 -18.34 -6.52 -2.45
N PRO A 295 -19.52 -6.88 -1.90
CA PRO A 295 -20.40 -7.87 -2.51
C PRO A 295 -20.95 -7.41 -3.86
N LYS A 296 -21.18 -8.35 -4.78
CA LYS A 296 -21.76 -8.04 -6.11
C LYS A 296 -23.07 -7.26 -5.96
N GLY A 297 -23.20 -6.15 -6.70
CA GLY A 297 -24.37 -5.26 -6.66
C GLY A 297 -24.28 -4.14 -5.61
N HIS A 298 -23.10 -3.83 -5.10
CA HIS A 298 -22.87 -2.68 -4.22
C HIS A 298 -23.00 -1.35 -4.98
N ASP A 299 -23.55 -0.32 -4.32
CA ASP A 299 -23.65 1.06 -4.85
C ASP A 299 -22.29 1.80 -4.77
N CYS A 300 -21.19 1.15 -5.17
CA CYS A 300 -19.87 1.80 -5.14
C CYS A 300 -19.25 1.90 -6.52
N ILE A 301 -18.65 3.06 -6.77
CA ILE A 301 -17.88 3.37 -7.95
C ILE A 301 -16.42 3.06 -7.60
N CYS A 302 -15.76 2.22 -8.40
CA CYS A 302 -14.35 1.91 -8.25
C CYS A 302 -13.61 2.34 -9.52
N LEU A 303 -12.75 3.34 -9.39
CA LEU A 303 -11.95 3.93 -10.46
C LEU A 303 -10.46 3.78 -10.15
N GLN A 304 -9.63 4.10 -11.14
CA GLN A 304 -8.19 4.02 -11.03
C GLN A 304 -7.59 5.12 -11.91
N VAL A 305 -6.47 5.70 -11.46
CA VAL A 305 -5.67 6.66 -12.22
C VAL A 305 -4.19 6.29 -12.12
N GLU A 306 -3.61 5.84 -13.23
CA GLU A 306 -2.17 5.58 -13.39
C GLU A 306 -1.52 6.38 -14.52
N ASP A 307 -2.33 6.95 -15.42
CA ASP A 307 -1.91 7.66 -16.62
C ASP A 307 -2.96 8.73 -17.03
N PRO A 308 -2.68 9.58 -18.03
CA PRO A 308 -3.64 10.58 -18.51
C PRO A 308 -4.95 9.99 -19.06
N ALA A 309 -4.92 8.78 -19.64
CA ALA A 309 -6.10 8.15 -20.22
C ALA A 309 -7.10 7.70 -19.13
N SER A 310 -6.60 7.04 -18.08
CA SER A 310 -7.36 6.63 -16.90
C SER A 310 -7.86 7.83 -16.10
N LEU A 311 -7.08 8.93 -16.02
CA LEU A 311 -7.57 10.20 -15.46
C LEU A 311 -8.79 10.74 -16.23
N LYS A 312 -8.76 10.71 -17.57
CA LYS A 312 -9.89 11.14 -18.39
C LYS A 312 -11.13 10.29 -18.13
N VAL A 313 -11.00 8.97 -18.07
CA VAL A 313 -12.10 8.05 -17.73
C VAL A 313 -12.66 8.35 -16.33
N CYS A 314 -11.78 8.63 -15.36
CA CYS A 314 -12.18 9.02 -14.01
C CYS A 314 -13.01 10.31 -14.02
N LEU A 315 -12.58 11.34 -14.76
CA LEU A 315 -13.31 12.61 -14.90
C LEU A 315 -14.69 12.41 -15.53
N GLU A 316 -14.76 11.69 -16.64
CA GLU A 316 -16.02 11.41 -17.35
C GLU A 316 -16.99 10.65 -16.43
N THR A 317 -16.49 9.68 -15.67
CA THR A 317 -17.34 8.89 -14.75
C THR A 317 -17.85 9.70 -13.56
N LEU A 318 -17.08 10.67 -13.05
CA LEU A 318 -17.50 11.47 -11.89
C LEU A 318 -18.42 12.65 -12.25
N GLN A 319 -18.51 13.01 -13.53
CA GLN A 319 -19.39 14.07 -14.02
C GLN A 319 -20.81 13.59 -14.38
N HIS A 320 -21.03 12.28 -14.48
CA HIS A 320 -22.29 11.64 -14.85
C HIS A 320 -22.89 10.87 -13.68
#